data_AF-A0A7W8SME0-F1
#
_entry.id   AF-A0A7W8SME0-F1
#
_cell.length_a   1.000
_cell.length_b   1.000
_cell.length_c   1.000
_cell.angle_alpha   90.00
_cell.angle_beta   90.00
_cell.angle_gamma   90.00
#
_symmetry.space_group_name_H-M   'P 1'
#
loop_
_entity.id
_entity.type
_entity.pdbx_description
1 polymer ?
#
loop_
_entity_poly.entity_id
_entity_poly.type
_entity_poly.pdbx_seq_one_letter_code
_entity_poly.pdbx_strand_id
1 'polypeptide(L)' 'MNECSITRLSELTPSYQEALRDCARFRPGTYVFKPVTMQRLSDLGLTSKTQSGAFCLTREGAALVRAWKEGSPK' A
#
# COMPACT_ATOMS: atom_id res chain seq x y z
N MET A 1 21.71 -13.27 2.82
CA MET A 1 20.64 -13.80 1.93
C MET A 1 19.38 -12.96 2.19
N ASN A 2 19.22 -11.83 1.49
CA ASN A 2 18.08 -10.90 1.69
C ASN A 2 17.47 -10.53 0.32
N GLU A 3 17.06 -11.55 -0.44
CA GLU A 3 16.54 -11.39 -1.81
C GLU A 3 15.00 -11.53 -1.90
N CYS A 4 14.26 -11.47 -0.78
CA CYS A 4 12.86 -11.95 -0.77
C CYS A 4 11.74 -10.90 -0.77
N SER A 5 12.04 -9.59 -0.78
CA SER A 5 10.99 -8.57 -0.57
C SER A 5 10.58 -7.81 -1.84
N ILE A 6 11.47 -7.66 -2.82
CA ILE A 6 11.20 -6.79 -3.98
C ILE A 6 10.37 -7.53 -5.06
N THR A 7 10.57 -8.85 -5.21
CA THR A 7 9.92 -9.66 -6.27
C THR A 7 8.44 -9.97 -5.98
N ARG A 8 7.96 -9.84 -4.73
CA ARG A 8 6.54 -10.08 -4.40
C ARG A 8 5.63 -8.88 -4.71
N LEU A 9 6.20 -7.69 -4.87
CA LEU A 9 5.42 -6.45 -5.08
C LEU A 9 4.98 -6.25 -6.54
N SER A 10 5.66 -6.92 -7.48
CA SER A 10 5.30 -6.94 -8.90
C SER A 10 3.99 -7.67 -9.21
N GLU A 11 3.46 -8.46 -8.28
CA GLU A 11 2.21 -9.22 -8.44
C GLU A 11 1.02 -8.61 -7.69
N LEU A 12 1.12 -7.35 -7.25
CA LEU A 12 -0.04 -6.67 -6.67
C LEU A 12 -1.16 -6.56 -7.71
N THR A 13 -2.28 -7.23 -7.44
CA THR A 13 -3.48 -7.14 -8.26
C THR A 13 -3.92 -5.68 -8.43
N PRO A 14 -4.63 -5.33 -9.52
CA PRO A 14 -5.12 -3.97 -9.73
C PRO A 14 -5.92 -3.42 -8.54
N SER A 15 -6.71 -4.26 -7.87
CA SER A 15 -7.46 -3.91 -6.66
C SER A 15 -6.57 -3.49 -5.49
N TYR A 16 -5.40 -4.12 -5.33
CA TYR A 16 -4.41 -3.77 -4.30
C TYR A 16 -3.71 -2.44 -4.62
N GLN A 17 -3.37 -2.24 -5.89
CA GLN A 17 -2.77 -0.99 -6.35
C GLN A 17 -3.75 0.18 -6.17
N GLU A 18 -5.02 -0.01 -6.52
CA GLU A 18 -6.07 0.98 -6.31
C GLU A 18 -6.21 1.33 -4.83
N ALA A 19 -6.29 0.34 -3.94
CA ALA A 19 -6.42 0.58 -2.50
C ALA A 19 -5.21 1.35 -1.92
N LEU A 20 -3.99 1.05 -2.36
CA LEU A 20 -2.78 1.78 -1.95
C LEU A 20 -2.78 3.23 -2.45
N ARG A 21 -3.14 3.44 -3.73
CA ARG A 21 -3.25 4.80 -4.31
C ARG A 21 -4.34 5.60 -3.64
N ASP A 22 -5.47 4.97 -3.35
CA ASP A 22 -6.59 5.60 -2.67
C ASP A 22 -6.17 5.99 -1.25
N CYS A 23 -5.62 5.06 -0.46
CA CYS A 23 -5.06 5.33 0.87
C CYS A 23 -4.04 6.48 0.87
N ALA A 24 -3.19 6.59 -0.17
CA ALA A 24 -2.22 7.68 -0.31
C ALA A 24 -2.85 9.08 -0.43
N ARG A 25 -4.11 9.19 -0.85
CA ARG A 25 -4.84 10.46 -1.01
C ARG A 25 -5.46 10.95 0.28
N PHE A 26 -5.63 10.07 1.27
CA PHE A 26 -6.20 10.40 2.57
C PHE A 26 -5.13 10.80 3.56
N ARG A 27 -5.53 11.46 4.65
CA ARG A 27 -4.62 11.72 5.76
C ARG A 27 -4.22 10.38 6.40
N PRO A 28 -2.97 10.25 6.87
CA PRO A 28 -2.56 9.04 7.59
C PRO A 28 -3.51 8.73 8.74
N GLY A 29 -4.03 7.50 8.78
CA GLY A 29 -4.92 7.06 9.84
C GLY A 29 -6.38 7.51 9.69
N THR A 30 -6.79 7.98 8.51
CA THR A 30 -8.22 8.24 8.22
C THR A 30 -8.81 7.28 7.20
N TYR A 31 -8.02 6.42 6.57
CA TYR A 31 -8.49 5.49 5.55
C TYR A 31 -9.17 4.27 6.18
N VAL A 32 -10.49 4.12 6.04
CA VAL A 32 -11.27 3.00 6.62
C VAL A 32 -11.87 2.06 5.57
N PHE A 33 -11.60 2.31 4.29
CA PHE A 33 -12.20 1.57 3.18
C PHE A 33 -11.43 0.29 2.87
N LYS A 34 -12.11 -0.65 2.18
CA LYS A 34 -11.54 -1.92 1.72
C LYS A 34 -10.74 -2.68 2.82
N PRO A 35 -11.31 -2.90 4.02
CA PRO A 35 -10.56 -3.38 5.19
C PRO A 35 -9.91 -4.75 4.99
N VAL A 36 -10.54 -5.65 4.24
CA VAL A 36 -9.96 -6.97 3.89
C VAL A 36 -8.71 -6.81 3.02
N THR A 37 -8.80 -5.96 2.00
CA THR A 37 -7.70 -5.61 1.10
C THR A 37 -6.55 -4.95 1.85
N MET A 38 -6.87 -3.97 2.71
CA MET A 38 -5.89 -3.24 3.51
C MET A 38 -5.24 -4.12 4.58
N GLN A 39 -5.96 -5.12 5.11
CA GLN A 39 -5.37 -6.10 6.01
C GLN A 39 -4.32 -6.93 5.26
N ARG A 40 -4.62 -7.43 4.06
CA ARG A 40 -3.64 -8.16 3.22
C ARG A 40 -2.43 -7.29 2.87
N LEU A 41 -2.64 -6.01 2.56
CA LEU A 41 -1.55 -5.06 2.33
C LEU A 41 -0.72 -4.80 3.58
N SER A 42 -1.33 -4.90 4.77
CA SER A 42 -0.62 -4.78 6.04
C SER A 42 0.22 -6.02 6.34
N ASP A 43 -0.30 -7.21 6.02
CA ASP A 43 0.46 -8.47 6.10
C ASP A 43 1.68 -8.46 5.15
N LEU A 44 1.61 -7.69 4.06
CA LEU A 44 2.71 -7.45 3.13
C LEU A 44 3.64 -6.30 3.54
N GLY A 45 3.40 -5.63 4.68
CA GLY A 45 4.22 -4.52 5.18
C GLY A 45 4.01 -3.19 4.44
N LEU A 46 3.02 -3.08 3.55
CA LEU A 46 2.77 -1.87 2.75
C LEU A 46 1.86 -0.86 3.47
N THR A 47 1.02 -1.35 4.38
CA THR A 47 0.14 -0.52 5.20
C THR A 47 0.24 -0.91 6.66
N SER A 48 -0.19 -0.03 7.55
CA SER A 48 -0.35 -0.32 8.97
C SER A 48 -1.74 0.09 9.44
N LYS A 49 -2.31 -0.70 10.34
CA LYS A 49 -3.60 -0.43 10.96
C LYS A 49 -3.39 0.33 12.27
N THR A 50 -4.02 1.49 12.37
CA THR A 50 -4.06 2.31 13.58
C THR A 50 -4.97 1.71 14.65
N GLN A 51 -4.83 2.16 15.89
CA GLN A 51 -5.69 1.74 17.00
C GLN A 51 -7.18 2.04 16.76
N SER A 52 -7.48 3.10 16.02
CA SER A 52 -8.85 3.50 15.65
C SER A 52 -9.45 2.65 14.52
N GLY A 53 -8.71 1.66 14.00
CA GLY A 53 -9.16 0.78 12.93
C GLY A 53 -8.96 1.31 11.52
N ALA A 54 -8.46 2.54 11.37
CA ALA A 54 -8.08 3.12 10.09
C ALA A 54 -6.68 2.66 9.66
N PHE A 55 -6.37 2.78 8.38
CA PHE A 55 -5.10 2.38 7.78
C PHE A 55 -4.29 3.59 7.34
N CYS A 56 -2.96 3.41 7.34
CA CYS A 56 -2.00 4.35 6.77
C CYS A 56 -0.93 3.59 5.98
N LEU A 57 -0.30 4.27 5.02
CA LEU A 57 0.84 3.71 4.28
C LEU A 57 2.08 3.62 5.18
N THR A 58 2.82 2.53 5.06
CA THR A 58 4.18 2.46 5.59
C THR A 58 5.14 3.19 4.66
N ARG A 59 6.43 3.28 5.06
CA ARG A 59 7.48 3.82 4.21
C ARG A 59 7.57 3.09 2.87
N GLU A 60 7.44 1.76 2.88
CA GLU A 60 7.51 0.92 1.68
C GLU A 60 6.27 1.11 0.79
N GLY A 61 5.07 1.09 1.37
CA GLY A 61 3.84 1.36 0.61
C GLY A 61 3.82 2.75 -0.04
N ALA A 62 4.30 3.77 0.68
CA ALA A 62 4.42 5.11 0.13
C ALA A 62 5.46 5.20 -1.00
N ALA A 63 6.61 4.52 -0.87
CA ALA A 63 7.62 4.46 -1.92
C ALA A 63 7.08 3.77 -3.18
N LEU A 64 6.34 2.68 -3.01
CA LEU A 64 5.73 1.93 -4.11
C LEU A 64 4.70 2.78 -4.87
N VAL A 65 3.83 3.50 -4.16
CA VAL A 65 2.86 4.42 -4.77
C VAL A 65 3.55 5.55 -5.53
N ARG A 66 4.68 6.08 -5.02
CA ARG A 66 5.48 7.09 -5.73
C ARG A 66 6.11 6.53 -7.01
N ALA A 67 6.69 5.33 -6.94
CA ALA A 67 7.29 4.68 -8.10
C ALA A 67 6.28 4.48 -9.24
N TRP A 68 5.01 4.17 -8.93
CA TRP A 68 3.95 4.10 -9.94
C TRP A 68 3.60 5.45 -10.58
N LYS A 69 3.71 6.54 -9.81
CA LYS A 69 3.43 7.88 -10.30
C LYS A 69 4.54 8.40 -11.23
N GLU A 70 5.79 8.04 -10.95
CA GLU A 70 6.96 8.42 -11.76
C GLU A 70 7.19 7.48 -12.95
N GLY A 71 6.71 6.23 -12.89
CA GLY A 71 6.82 5.22 -13.94
C GLY A 71 5.74 5.25 -15.03
N SER A 72 5.01 6.35 -15.20
CA SER A 72 4.15 6.55 -16.39
C SER A 72 4.98 7.23 -17.48
N PRO A 73 5.59 6.49 -18.43
CA PRO A 73 6.06 7.14 -19.66
C PRO A 73 4.84 7.80 -20.31
N LYS A 74 4.99 9.09 -20.60
CA LYS A 74 4.09 9.82 -21.51
C LYS A 74 4.10 9.20 -22.89
#